data_AF-A0A4S2D326-F1
#
_entry.id   AF-A0A4S2D326-F1
#
_cell.length_a   1.000
_cell.length_b   1.000
_cell.length_c   1.000
_cell.angle_alpha   90.00
_cell.angle_beta   90.00
_cell.angle_gamma   90.00
#
_symmetry.space_group_name_H-M   'P 1'
#
loop_
_entity.id
_entity.type
_entity.pdbx_description
1 polymer ?
#
loop_
_entity_poly.entity_id
_entity_poly.type
_entity_poly.pdbx_seq_one_letter_code
_entity_poly.pdbx_strand_id
1 'polypeptide(L)'
;MRQAAAGALMALLLTGCQSDPALHSQRIGPGHYRLEADRCHVLLPAPPRRNPLELDLEALAARTCGGRAGPLEALQPIPSRQGSLFGECLRSGALRAEVRCQRTPR
;
A
#
# COMPACT_ATOMS: atom_id res chain seq x y z
N MET A 1 -22.22 13.57 -40.81
CA MET A 1 -21.68 13.81 -39.45
C MET A 1 -22.16 12.71 -38.50
N ARG A 2 -21.45 11.57 -38.37
CA ARG A 2 -21.87 10.47 -37.45
C ARG A 2 -20.83 9.35 -37.23
N GLN A 3 -19.55 9.68 -37.14
CA GLN A 3 -18.48 8.65 -37.03
C GLN A 3 -17.39 8.96 -35.97
N ALA A 4 -17.50 10.07 -35.22
CA ALA A 4 -16.42 10.53 -34.33
C ALA A 4 -16.62 10.20 -32.84
N ALA A 5 -17.67 9.45 -32.46
CA ALA A 5 -18.02 9.22 -31.06
C ALA A 5 -17.62 7.82 -30.53
N ALA A 6 -17.18 6.91 -31.39
CA ALA A 6 -16.90 5.52 -30.99
C ALA A 6 -15.46 5.32 -30.45
N GLY A 7 -14.50 6.18 -30.83
CA GLY A 7 -13.10 6.04 -30.41
C GLY A 7 -12.82 6.54 -28.98
N ALA A 8 -13.56 7.55 -28.51
CA ALA A 8 -13.32 8.18 -27.21
C ALA A 8 -13.83 7.34 -26.02
N LEU A 9 -14.82 6.47 -26.24
CA LEU A 9 -15.38 5.60 -25.18
C LEU A 9 -14.46 4.44 -24.80
N MET A 10 -13.59 3.96 -25.70
CA MET A 10 -12.64 2.88 -25.38
C MET A 10 -11.43 3.34 -24.56
N ALA A 11 -11.04 4.62 -24.65
CA ALA A 11 -9.92 5.15 -23.89
C ALA A 11 -10.24 5.37 -22.40
N LEU A 12 -11.51 5.56 -22.04
CA LEU A 12 -11.95 5.72 -20.65
C LEU A 12 -12.06 4.40 -19.87
N LEU A 13 -12.05 3.25 -20.55
CA LEU A 13 -12.09 1.92 -19.91
C LEU A 13 -10.70 1.41 -19.49
N LEU A 14 -9.64 2.16 -19.79
CA LEU A 14 -8.27 1.90 -19.32
C LEU A 14 -7.90 2.72 -18.07
N THR A 15 -8.88 3.26 -17.34
CA THR A 15 -8.67 3.59 -15.93
C THR A 15 -8.57 2.27 -15.18
N GLY A 16 -7.37 1.67 -15.22
CA GLY A 16 -7.07 0.47 -14.45
C GLY A 16 -7.61 0.67 -13.04
N CYS A 17 -8.46 -0.25 -12.60
CA CYS A 17 -8.86 -0.36 -11.21
C CYS A 17 -7.57 -0.57 -10.40
N GLN A 18 -6.91 0.53 -10.05
CA GLN A 18 -5.96 0.57 -8.96
C GLN A 18 -6.85 0.33 -7.74
N SER A 19 -7.05 -0.94 -7.40
CA SER A 19 -7.61 -1.30 -6.10
C SER A 19 -6.76 -0.55 -5.08
N ASP A 20 -7.36 0.45 -4.43
CA ASP A 20 -6.68 1.24 -3.42
C ASP A 20 -6.02 0.29 -2.43
N PRO A 21 -4.74 0.51 -2.08
CA PRO A 21 -4.07 -0.34 -1.12
C PRO A 21 -4.87 -0.34 0.19
N ALA A 22 -5.13 -1.52 0.74
CA ALA A 22 -5.77 -1.66 2.03
C ALA A 22 -4.71 -1.37 3.12
N LEU A 23 -4.80 -0.18 3.71
CA LEU A 23 -3.89 0.28 4.74
C LEU A 23 -4.55 0.19 6.13
N HIS A 24 -3.85 -0.40 7.09
CA HIS A 24 -4.34 -0.54 8.45
C HIS A 24 -3.28 -0.11 9.46
N SER A 25 -3.70 0.65 10.48
CA SER A 25 -2.85 1.02 11.61
C SER A 25 -3.54 0.66 12.92
N GLN A 26 -2.83 -0.06 13.78
CA GLN A 26 -3.31 -0.51 15.08
C GLN A 26 -2.32 -0.04 16.16
N ARG A 27 -2.80 0.69 17.17
CA ARG A 27 -1.96 1.07 18.31
C ARG A 27 -1.70 -0.16 19.19
N ILE A 28 -0.43 -0.49 19.40
CA ILE A 28 0.02 -1.60 20.26
C ILE A 28 0.71 -1.12 21.54
N GLY A 29 0.99 0.19 21.65
CA GLY A 29 1.49 0.80 22.87
C GLY A 29 1.54 2.34 22.80
N PRO A 30 2.00 3.01 23.86
CA PRO A 30 2.20 4.46 23.85
C PRO A 30 3.21 4.87 22.79
N GLY A 31 2.73 5.56 21.74
CA GLY A 31 3.57 5.92 20.60
C GLY A 31 4.04 4.73 19.75
N HIS A 32 3.53 3.52 19.98
CA HIS A 32 3.92 2.32 19.23
C HIS A 32 2.72 1.78 18.45
N TYR A 33 2.90 1.59 17.14
CA TYR A 33 1.85 1.21 16.22
C TYR A 33 2.30 0.06 15.33
N ARG A 34 1.39 -0.89 15.12
CA ARG A 34 1.48 -1.90 14.07
C ARG A 34 0.82 -1.37 12.82
N LEU A 35 1.51 -1.49 11.70
CA LEU A 35 1.09 -1.04 10.39
C LEU A 35 0.99 -2.24 9.46
N GLU A 36 -0.05 -2.27 8.63
CA GLU A 36 -0.23 -3.27 7.58
C GLU A 36 -0.58 -2.56 6.27
N ALA A 37 0.10 -2.94 5.20
CA ALA A 37 -0.23 -2.56 3.84
C ALA A 37 -0.52 -3.83 3.07
N ASP A 38 -1.66 -3.85 2.39
CA ASP A 38 -2.07 -4.93 1.50
C ASP A 38 -2.37 -4.33 0.13
N ARG A 39 -1.66 -4.79 -0.90
CA ARG A 39 -1.82 -4.38 -2.29
C ARG A 39 -1.66 -5.59 -3.21
N CYS A 40 -2.74 -5.92 -3.90
CA CYS A 40 -2.72 -6.79 -5.07
C CYS A 40 -2.47 -5.96 -6.33
N HIS A 41 -1.22 -5.86 -6.78
CA HIS A 41 -0.94 -5.23 -8.08
C HIS A 41 -1.15 -6.24 -9.20
N VAL A 42 -2.02 -5.93 -10.16
CA VAL A 42 -1.96 -6.54 -11.50
C VAL A 42 -0.62 -6.09 -12.09
N LEU A 43 0.26 -7.05 -12.37
CA LEU A 43 1.61 -6.88 -12.90
C LEU A 43 1.64 -5.90 -14.09
N LEU A 44 1.86 -4.61 -13.84
CA LEU A 44 2.49 -3.72 -14.81
C LEU A 44 3.97 -3.64 -14.42
N PRO A 45 4.90 -3.83 -15.37
CA PRO A 45 6.33 -3.88 -15.09
C PRO A 45 6.83 -2.48 -14.70
N ALA A 46 6.78 -2.15 -13.41
CA ALA A 46 7.40 -0.97 -12.86
C ALA A 46 8.90 -1.24 -12.57
N PRO A 47 9.81 -0.29 -12.84
CA PRO A 47 11.25 -0.48 -12.72
C PRO A 47 11.70 -0.71 -11.26
N PRO A 48 12.85 -1.37 -11.03
CA PRO A 48 13.25 -1.83 -9.71
C PRO A 48 13.95 -0.70 -8.95
N ARG A 49 13.31 -0.15 -7.91
CA ARG A 49 14.05 0.61 -6.89
C ARG A 49 13.60 0.41 -5.44
N ARG A 50 12.29 0.28 -5.15
CA ARG A 50 11.78 0.01 -3.79
C ARG A 50 10.48 -0.78 -3.83
N ASN A 51 10.25 -1.60 -2.81
CA ASN A 51 9.02 -2.38 -2.65
C ASN A 51 7.83 -1.42 -2.45
N PRO A 52 6.78 -1.46 -3.29
CA PRO A 52 5.63 -0.57 -3.17
C PRO A 52 4.91 -0.70 -1.82
N LEU A 53 4.93 -1.88 -1.19
CA LEU A 53 4.33 -2.09 0.13
C LEU A 53 5.10 -1.36 1.24
N GLU A 54 6.43 -1.28 1.13
CA GLU A 54 7.25 -0.53 2.10
C GLU A 54 6.99 0.97 1.99
N LEU A 55 6.86 1.50 0.76
CA LEU A 55 6.49 2.89 0.53
C LEU A 55 5.11 3.22 1.10
N ASP A 56 4.14 2.30 0.93
CA ASP A 56 2.80 2.44 1.50
C ASP A 56 2.85 2.47 3.04
N LEU A 57 3.70 1.63 3.67
CA LEU A 57 3.93 1.61 5.11
C LEU A 57 4.64 2.88 5.62
N GLU A 58 5.64 3.40 4.91
CA GLU A 58 6.33 4.65 5.24
C GLU A 58 5.34 5.83 5.21
N ALA A 59 4.51 5.91 4.16
CA ALA A 59 3.48 6.93 4.04
C ALA A 59 2.41 6.79 5.13
N LEU A 60 2.02 5.56 5.46
CA LEU A 60 1.09 5.30 6.56
C LEU A 60 1.69 5.71 7.91
N ALA A 61 2.94 5.37 8.17
CA ALA A 61 3.66 5.76 9.39
C ALA A 61 3.70 7.28 9.54
N ALA A 62 4.04 8.00 8.47
CA ALA A 62 4.07 9.45 8.47
C ALA A 62 2.69 10.05 8.80
N ARG A 63 1.60 9.48 8.26
CA ARG A 63 0.22 9.91 8.59
C ARG A 63 -0.14 9.58 10.03
N THR A 64 0.10 8.35 10.49
CA THR A 64 -0.22 7.88 11.85
C THR A 64 0.54 8.63 12.94
N CYS A 65 1.80 8.97 12.69
CA CYS A 65 2.67 9.70 13.64
C CYS A 65 2.68 11.23 13.43
N GLY A 66 1.89 11.77 12.49
CA GLY A 66 1.87 13.21 12.19
C GLY A 66 3.25 13.76 11.79
N GLY A 67 3.96 13.06 10.90
CA GLY A 67 5.28 13.42 10.39
C GLY A 67 6.46 13.04 11.29
N ARG A 68 6.21 12.45 12.47
CA ARG A 68 7.26 12.06 13.44
C ARG A 68 7.40 10.54 13.57
N ALA A 69 7.29 9.83 12.45
CA ALA A 69 7.53 8.40 12.41
C ALA A 69 9.01 8.09 12.65
N GLY A 70 9.30 7.15 13.55
CA GLY A 70 10.60 6.49 13.59
C GLY A 70 10.79 5.55 12.38
N PRO A 71 11.92 4.83 12.32
CA PRO A 71 12.11 3.81 11.29
C PRO A 71 11.04 2.72 11.39
N LEU A 72 10.69 2.11 10.26
CA LEU A 72 9.88 0.90 10.25
C LEU A 72 10.70 -0.25 10.85
N GLU A 73 10.12 -0.92 11.83
CA GLU A 73 10.68 -2.08 12.54
C GLU A 73 9.85 -3.33 12.23
N ALA A 74 10.39 -4.51 12.53
CA ALA A 74 9.66 -5.79 12.42
C ALA A 74 8.94 -6.01 11.07
N LEU A 75 9.59 -5.62 9.97
CA LEU A 75 9.10 -5.86 8.61
C LEU A 75 8.88 -7.35 8.39
N GLN A 76 7.64 -7.73 8.11
CA GLN A 76 7.26 -9.12 7.94
C GLN A 76 6.23 -9.27 6.80
N PRO A 77 6.52 -10.05 5.76
CA PRO A 77 5.54 -10.38 4.73
C PRO A 77 4.41 -11.20 5.35
N ILE A 78 3.17 -10.85 5.02
CA ILE A 78 1.97 -11.55 5.48
C ILE A 78 1.11 -11.95 4.27
N PRO A 79 0.29 -13.00 4.38
CA PRO A 79 -0.62 -13.34 3.30
C PRO A 79 -1.63 -12.21 3.07
N SER A 80 -1.82 -11.83 1.80
CA SER A 80 -2.82 -10.82 1.42
C SER A 80 -4.23 -11.32 1.73
N ARG A 81 -5.05 -10.42 2.26
CA ARG A 81 -6.48 -10.62 2.50
C ARG A 81 -7.34 -10.24 1.30
N GLN A 82 -6.77 -9.52 0.32
CA GLN A 82 -7.51 -9.06 -0.85
C GLN A 82 -7.81 -10.18 -1.86
N GLY A 83 -7.14 -11.33 -1.73
CA GLY A 83 -7.33 -12.46 -2.64
C GLY A 83 -6.86 -12.14 -4.06
N SER A 84 -6.41 -13.17 -4.78
CA SER A 84 -6.09 -13.04 -6.20
C SER A 84 -6.76 -14.17 -6.94
N LEU A 85 -7.30 -13.87 -8.12
CA LEU A 85 -7.82 -14.87 -9.05
C LEU A 85 -6.75 -15.92 -9.44
N PHE A 86 -5.47 -15.56 -9.36
CA PHE A 86 -4.34 -16.42 -9.73
C PHE A 86 -3.43 -16.80 -8.54
N GLY A 87 -3.83 -16.48 -7.30
CA GLY A 87 -3.10 -16.87 -6.09
C GLY A 87 -1.75 -16.18 -5.85
N GLU A 88 -1.28 -15.33 -6.75
CA GLU A 88 0.02 -14.64 -6.61
C GLU A 88 0.03 -13.64 -5.45
N CYS A 89 -1.10 -12.96 -5.19
CA CYS A 89 -1.21 -12.07 -4.03
C CYS A 89 -1.11 -12.80 -2.69
N LEU A 90 -1.46 -14.08 -2.62
CA LEU A 90 -1.46 -14.83 -1.36
C LEU A 90 -0.06 -14.94 -0.75
N ARG A 91 0.99 -14.82 -1.58
CA ARG A 91 2.39 -15.00 -1.14
C ARG A 91 3.12 -13.69 -0.81
N SER A 92 2.83 -12.60 -1.53
CA SER A 92 3.62 -11.36 -1.41
C SER A 92 2.78 -10.08 -1.50
N GLY A 93 1.44 -10.18 -1.40
CA GLY A 93 0.54 -9.04 -1.58
C GLY A 93 0.36 -8.18 -0.33
N ALA A 94 0.94 -8.53 0.82
CA ALA A 94 0.82 -7.74 2.03
C ALA A 94 2.09 -7.75 2.89
N LEU A 95 2.29 -6.65 3.61
CA LEU A 95 3.46 -6.40 4.44
C LEU A 95 3.02 -5.77 5.76
N ARG A 96 3.56 -6.29 6.86
CA ARG A 96 3.40 -5.74 8.20
C ARG A 96 4.70 -5.08 8.64
N ALA A 97 4.59 -3.97 9.35
CA ALA A 97 5.69 -3.37 10.09
C ALA A 97 5.18 -2.83 11.43
N GLU A 98 6.11 -2.44 12.28
CA GLU A 98 5.84 -1.67 13.48
C GLU A 98 6.56 -0.33 13.40
N VAL A 99 6.00 0.70 14.02
CA VAL A 99 6.62 2.03 14.08
C VAL A 99 6.45 2.64 15.46
N ARG A 100 7.53 3.25 15.95
CA ARG A 100 7.50 4.09 17.13
C ARG A 100 7.49 5.55 16.71
N CYS A 101 6.42 6.27 17.04
CA CYS A 101 6.36 7.71 16.88
C CYS A 101 7.29 8.37 17.89
N GLN A 102 8.14 9.27 17.42
CA GLN A 102 9.06 9.99 18.29
C GLN A 102 8.28 11.03 19.10
N ARG A 103 8.40 10.96 20.44
CA ARG A 103 8.11 12.13 21.29
C ARG A 103 9.23 13.12 21.07
N THR A 104 8.90 14.37 20.77
CA THR A 104 9.86 15.46 20.82
C THR A 104 10.54 15.45 22.20
N PRO A 105 11.89 15.52 22.29
CA PRO A 105 12.49 16.03 23.51
C PRO A 105 11.93 17.47 23.66
N ARG A 106 11.31 17.73 24.81
CA ARG A 106 10.76 19.03 25.15
C ARG A 106 11.88 19.95 25.61
#